data_AF-A0A957A3H4-F1
#
_entry.id   AF-A0A957A3H4-F1
#
_cell.length_a   1.000
_cell.length_b   1.000
_cell.length_c   1.000
_cell.angle_alpha   90.00
_cell.angle_beta   90.00
_cell.angle_gamma   90.00
#
_symmetry.space_group_name_H-M   'P 1'
#
loop_
_entity.id
_entity.type
_entity.pdbx_description
1 polymer ?
#
loop_
_entity_poly.entity_id
_entity_poly.type
_entity_poly.pdbx_seq_one_letter_code
_entity_poly.pdbx_strand_id
1 'polypeptide(L)'
;MTETPKPQGLLNRYWWVIGIAIAVAIVVVFAPNASSSPDGLEKVAEDGEFAHAGEDARYEWLPDYSIPGIENEDLSTVLSGIVGVGIMVALVGGVAYVLTRVRRMREGDDGSRQVPGAG
;
A
#
# COMPACT_ATOMS: atom_id res chain seq x y z
N MET A 1 23.91 7.99 -36.82
CA MET A 1 22.94 8.45 -35.81
C MET A 1 22.95 7.43 -34.68
N THR A 2 23.85 7.61 -33.73
CA THR A 2 23.99 6.72 -32.56
C THR A 2 23.15 7.29 -31.43
N GLU A 3 22.04 6.66 -31.09
CA GLU A 3 21.32 7.02 -29.87
C GLU A 3 22.22 6.70 -28.67
N THR A 4 22.66 7.73 -27.98
CA THR A 4 23.36 7.59 -26.71
C THR A 4 22.32 7.17 -25.66
N PRO A 5 22.49 6.01 -24.99
CA PRO A 5 21.57 5.61 -23.93
C PRO A 5 21.66 6.64 -22.80
N LYS A 6 20.56 7.36 -22.59
CA LYS A 6 20.43 8.35 -21.51
C LYS A 6 20.66 7.60 -20.19
N PRO A 7 21.65 7.98 -19.36
CA PRO A 7 21.93 7.27 -18.14
C PRO A 7 20.68 7.34 -17.26
N GLN A 8 20.01 6.21 -17.08
CA GLN A 8 18.98 6.11 -16.05
C GLN A 8 19.74 6.11 -14.73
N GLY A 9 19.99 7.30 -14.19
CA GLY A 9 20.71 7.48 -12.94
C GLY A 9 20.06 6.62 -11.85
N LEU A 10 20.87 6.08 -10.93
CA LEU A 10 20.39 5.22 -9.84
C LEU A 10 19.12 5.76 -9.18
N LEU A 11 18.98 7.08 -9.05
CA LEU A 11 17.78 7.74 -8.54
C LEU A 11 16.48 7.28 -9.22
N ASN A 12 16.45 7.16 -10.55
CA ASN A 12 15.23 6.77 -11.29
C ASN A 12 14.83 5.32 -11.01
N ARG A 13 15.81 4.47 -10.66
CA ARG A 13 15.60 3.06 -10.33
C ARG A 13 15.14 2.85 -8.88
N TYR A 14 15.52 3.74 -7.96
CA TYR A 14 15.22 3.64 -6.52
C TYR A 14 14.14 4.62 -6.04
N TRP A 15 13.51 5.37 -6.94
CA TRP A 15 12.49 6.36 -6.59
C TRP A 15 11.31 5.77 -5.80
N TRP A 16 10.93 4.51 -6.08
CA TRP A 16 9.90 3.80 -5.33
C TRP A 16 10.31 3.49 -3.88
N VAL A 17 11.61 3.24 -3.62
CA VAL A 17 12.14 3.03 -2.26
C VAL A 17 12.06 4.31 -1.45
N ILE A 18 12.35 5.45 -2.08
CA ILE A 18 12.21 6.78 -1.46
C ILE A 18 10.75 7.01 -1.06
N GLY A 19 9.79 6.68 -1.95
CA GLY A 19 8.36 6.77 -1.63
C GLY A 19 7.94 5.92 -0.43
N ILE A 20 8.42 4.68 -0.34
CA ILE A 20 8.15 3.81 0.83
C ILE A 20 8.79 4.39 2.09
N ALA A 21 10.03 4.87 2.02
CA ALA A 21 10.72 5.46 3.16
C ALA A 21 9.96 6.69 3.70
N ILE A 22 9.45 7.55 2.81
CA ILE A 22 8.60 8.69 3.18
C ILE A 22 7.31 8.20 3.84
N ALA A 23 6.64 7.20 3.28
CA ALA A 23 5.40 6.66 3.86
C ALA A 23 5.62 6.10 5.28
N VAL A 24 6.69 5.33 5.49
CA VAL A 24 7.06 4.82 6.82
C VAL A 24 7.39 5.97 7.78
N ALA A 25 8.16 6.97 7.33
CA ALA A 25 8.48 8.13 8.15
C ALA A 25 7.23 8.91 8.58
N ILE A 26 6.25 9.06 7.67
CA ILE A 26 4.96 9.68 7.99
C ILE A 26 4.24 8.87 9.07
N VAL A 27 4.13 7.54 8.91
CA VAL A 27 3.47 6.69 9.91
C VAL A 27 4.14 6.83 11.29
N VAL A 28 5.46 6.74 11.35
CA VAL A 28 6.21 6.80 12.62
C VAL A 28 6.04 8.14 13.33
N VAL A 29 6.00 9.26 12.59
CA VAL A 29 5.93 10.60 13.17
C VAL A 29 4.50 11.02 13.48
N PHE A 30 3.56 10.75 12.58
CA PHE A 30 2.22 11.30 12.64
C PHE A 30 1.20 10.34 13.26
N ALA A 31 1.41 9.02 13.24
CA ALA A 31 0.42 8.09 13.80
C ALA A 31 0.22 8.24 15.32
N PRO A 32 1.28 8.42 16.16
CA PRO A 32 1.08 8.70 17.59
C PRO A 32 0.47 10.08 17.85
N ASN A 33 0.61 11.01 16.91
CA ASN A 33 0.04 12.36 16.99
C ASN A 33 -1.35 12.45 16.34
N ALA A 34 -1.95 11.31 15.96
CA ALA A 34 -3.30 11.30 15.44
C ALA A 34 -4.27 11.76 16.54
N SER A 35 -5.25 12.59 16.15
CA SER A 35 -6.21 13.14 17.12
C SER A 35 -7.04 12.02 17.73
N SER A 36 -7.16 12.01 19.05
CA SER A 36 -8.04 11.14 19.82
C SER A 36 -9.49 11.63 19.87
N SER A 37 -9.81 12.74 19.19
CA SER A 37 -11.15 13.29 19.12
C SER A 37 -12.10 12.36 18.35
N PRO A 38 -13.35 12.16 18.82
CA PRO A 38 -14.37 11.42 18.08
C PRO A 38 -14.52 11.98 16.66
N ASP A 39 -14.56 11.08 15.68
CA ASP A 39 -14.76 11.48 14.30
C ASP A 39 -16.18 12.02 14.10
N GLY A 40 -16.47 12.63 12.95
CA GLY A 40 -17.77 13.26 12.72
C GLY A 40 -18.97 12.30 12.81
N LEU A 41 -18.75 10.98 12.67
CA LEU A 41 -19.80 9.97 12.78
C LEU A 41 -20.03 9.59 14.24
N GLU A 42 -18.95 9.34 14.98
CA GLU A 42 -18.95 9.09 16.42
C GLU A 42 -19.58 10.27 17.16
N LYS A 43 -19.18 11.50 16.82
CA LYS A 43 -19.72 12.72 17.41
C LYS A 43 -21.23 12.87 17.20
N VAL A 44 -21.74 12.53 16.03
CA VAL A 44 -23.18 12.56 15.74
C VAL A 44 -23.91 11.43 16.47
N ALA A 45 -23.28 10.27 16.62
CA ALA A 45 -23.83 9.14 17.36
C ALA A 45 -23.90 9.43 18.87
N GLU A 46 -22.88 10.07 19.44
CA GLU A 46 -22.85 10.55 20.82
C GLU A 46 -23.91 11.64 21.05
N ASP A 47 -23.90 12.70 20.24
CA ASP A 47 -24.83 13.82 20.38
C ASP A 47 -26.29 13.38 20.15
N GLY A 48 -26.51 12.29 19.39
CA GLY A 48 -27.81 11.67 19.15
C GLY A 48 -28.23 10.58 20.15
N GLU A 49 -27.39 10.24 21.15
CA GLU A 49 -27.60 9.12 22.09
C GLU A 49 -27.81 7.74 21.42
N PHE A 50 -27.36 7.56 20.17
CA PHE A 50 -27.46 6.30 19.43
C PHE A 50 -26.13 5.55 19.30
N ALA A 51 -25.05 6.03 19.92
CA ALA A 51 -23.77 5.34 19.94
C ALA A 51 -23.91 3.86 20.39
N HIS A 52 -24.80 3.58 21.35
CA HIS A 52 -25.07 2.22 21.84
C HIS A 52 -25.94 1.36 20.91
N ALA A 53 -26.50 1.93 19.84
CA ALA A 53 -27.28 1.19 18.85
C ALA A 53 -26.41 0.60 17.73
N GLY A 54 -25.12 0.97 17.68
CA GLY A 54 -24.14 0.30 16.84
C GLY A 54 -23.91 -1.12 17.37
N GLU A 55 -24.15 -2.12 16.53
CA GLU A 55 -23.66 -3.47 16.80
C GLU A 55 -22.15 -3.53 16.51
N ASP A 56 -21.38 -4.10 17.42
CA ASP A 56 -19.96 -4.37 17.20
C ASP A 56 -19.75 -5.12 15.89
N ALA A 57 -18.68 -4.80 15.17
CA ALA A 57 -18.36 -5.51 13.96
C ALA A 57 -18.11 -6.99 14.28
N ARG A 58 -18.78 -7.90 13.56
CA ARG A 58 -18.64 -9.35 13.77
C ARG A 58 -17.20 -9.85 13.63
N TYR A 59 -16.34 -9.08 12.96
CA TYR A 59 -14.92 -9.33 12.76
C TYR A 59 -14.13 -8.02 12.77
N GLU A 60 -13.37 -7.79 13.83
CA GLU A 60 -12.38 -6.71 13.94
C GLU A 60 -10.98 -7.29 13.96
N TRP A 61 -10.19 -6.94 12.95
CA TRP A 61 -8.81 -7.45 12.80
C TRP A 61 -7.80 -6.59 13.56
N LEU A 62 -8.11 -5.30 13.74
CA LEU A 62 -7.32 -4.29 14.46
C LEU A 62 -8.31 -3.25 15.05
N PRO A 63 -9.00 -3.56 16.16
CA PRO A 63 -9.81 -2.57 16.85
C PRO A 63 -8.91 -1.39 17.22
N ASP A 64 -9.28 -0.18 16.83
CA ASP A 64 -8.50 1.04 17.10
C ASP A 64 -7.00 0.93 16.78
N TYR A 65 -6.65 0.19 15.71
CA TYR A 65 -5.24 -0.03 15.33
C TYR A 65 -4.39 -0.74 16.40
N SER A 66 -5.03 -1.44 17.33
CA SER A 66 -4.42 -2.23 18.40
C SER A 66 -3.92 -3.60 17.91
N ILE A 67 -2.70 -3.96 18.30
CA ILE A 67 -2.05 -5.24 18.01
C ILE A 67 -2.06 -6.06 19.31
N PRO A 68 -2.70 -7.24 19.32
CA PRO A 68 -2.76 -8.06 20.51
C PRO A 68 -1.35 -8.44 20.99
N GLY A 69 -1.05 -8.15 22.26
CA GLY A 69 0.25 -8.40 22.88
C GLY A 69 1.16 -7.16 23.00
N ILE A 70 0.71 -5.98 22.57
CA ILE A 70 1.42 -4.70 22.77
C ILE A 70 0.58 -3.80 23.66
N GLU A 71 1.08 -3.51 24.87
CA GLU A 71 0.38 -2.67 25.85
C GLU A 71 0.46 -1.17 25.54
N ASN A 72 1.45 -0.76 24.73
CA ASN A 72 1.65 0.63 24.37
C ASN A 72 0.85 0.98 23.10
N GLU A 73 -0.20 1.77 23.25
CA GLU A 73 -1.13 2.19 22.18
C GLU A 73 -0.41 2.92 21.04
N ASP A 74 0.52 3.83 21.33
CA ASP A 74 1.29 4.55 20.31
C ASP A 74 2.15 3.60 19.48
N LEU A 75 2.85 2.69 20.16
CA LEU A 75 3.70 1.70 19.51
C LEU A 75 2.88 0.74 18.67
N SER A 76 1.73 0.31 19.18
CA SER A 76 0.78 -0.54 18.47
C SER A 76 0.27 0.13 17.19
N THR A 77 -0.12 1.40 17.28
CA THR A 77 -0.63 2.19 16.17
C THR A 77 0.43 2.42 15.09
N VAL A 78 1.68 2.68 15.48
CA VAL A 78 2.79 2.79 14.53
C VAL A 78 3.05 1.46 13.82
N LEU A 79 3.08 0.36 14.56
CA LEU A 79 3.35 -0.96 14.00
C LEU A 79 2.24 -1.42 13.05
N SER A 80 0.97 -1.16 13.38
CA SER A 80 -0.14 -1.49 12.50
C SER A 80 -0.09 -0.68 11.20
N GLY A 81 0.28 0.60 11.29
CA GLY A 81 0.53 1.43 10.12
C GLY A 81 1.67 0.89 9.24
N ILE A 82 2.78 0.45 9.83
CA ILE A 82 3.91 -0.16 9.10
C ILE A 82 3.48 -1.45 8.40
N VAL A 83 2.71 -2.30 9.10
CA VAL A 83 2.15 -3.53 8.52
C VAL A 83 1.24 -3.20 7.32
N GLY A 84 0.39 -2.18 7.44
CA GLY A 84 -0.45 -1.70 6.33
C GLY A 84 0.36 -1.26 5.11
N VAL A 85 1.43 -0.50 5.30
CA VAL A 85 2.36 -0.11 4.22
C VAL A 85 2.98 -1.35 3.57
N GLY A 86 3.43 -2.32 4.37
CA GLY A 86 4.00 -3.57 3.87
C GLY A 86 3.03 -4.38 3.01
N ILE A 87 1.78 -4.52 3.46
CA ILE A 87 0.71 -5.20 2.72
C ILE A 87 0.49 -4.50 1.37
N MET A 88 0.42 -3.17 1.35
CA MET A 88 0.14 -2.44 0.11
C MET A 88 1.28 -2.57 -0.91
N VAL A 89 2.54 -2.52 -0.44
CA VAL A 89 3.72 -2.77 -1.30
C VAL A 89 3.67 -4.18 -1.88
N ALA A 90 3.33 -5.18 -1.06
CA ALA A 90 3.21 -6.56 -1.52
C ALA A 90 2.09 -6.75 -2.55
N LEU A 91 0.93 -6.13 -2.34
CA LEU A 91 -0.20 -6.19 -3.28
C LEU A 91 0.15 -5.56 -4.63
N VAL A 92 0.63 -4.31 -4.62
CA VAL A 92 0.97 -3.60 -5.87
C VAL A 92 2.13 -4.29 -6.59
N GLY A 93 3.17 -4.70 -5.85
CA GLY A 93 4.30 -5.45 -6.39
C GLY A 93 3.87 -6.80 -6.98
N GLY A 94 2.97 -7.52 -6.29
CA GLY A 94 2.41 -8.78 -6.75
C GLY A 94 1.61 -8.63 -8.05
N VAL A 95 0.74 -7.63 -8.13
CA VAL A 95 -0.02 -7.33 -9.36
C VAL A 95 0.92 -6.97 -10.50
N ALA A 96 1.91 -6.10 -10.27
CA ALA A 96 2.90 -5.75 -11.28
C ALA A 96 3.72 -6.97 -11.74
N TYR A 97 4.10 -7.86 -10.83
CA TYR A 97 4.80 -9.10 -11.15
C TYR A 97 3.96 -10.01 -12.05
N VAL A 98 2.69 -10.23 -11.70
CA VAL A 98 1.77 -11.07 -12.51
C VAL A 98 1.57 -10.46 -13.90
N LEU A 99 1.29 -9.16 -13.99
CA LEU A 99 1.08 -8.47 -15.27
C LEU A 99 2.31 -8.52 -16.17
N THR A 100 3.50 -8.30 -15.61
CA THR A 100 4.76 -8.39 -16.39
C THR A 100 5.06 -9.82 -16.82
N ARG A 101 4.68 -10.83 -16.03
CA ARG A 101 4.83 -12.24 -16.40
C ARG A 101 3.91 -12.62 -17.58
N VAL A 102 2.66 -12.18 -17.56
CA VAL A 102 1.69 -12.45 -18.62
C VAL A 102 2.08 -11.76 -19.94
N ARG A 103 2.60 -10.53 -19.90
CA ARG A 103 3.06 -9.81 -21.10
C ARG A 103 4.17 -10.55 -21.84
N ARG A 104 5.18 -11.07 -21.11
CA ARG A 104 6.30 -11.81 -21.71
C ARG A 104 5.86 -13.09 -22.43
N MET A 105 4.73 -13.69 -22.05
CA MET A 105 4.19 -14.86 -22.73
C MET A 105 3.54 -14.51 -24.08
N ARG A 106 2.99 -13.30 -24.22
CA ARG A 106 2.36 -12.84 -25.47
C ARG A 106 3.39 -12.42 -26.53
N GLU A 107 4.47 -11.77 -26.12
CA GLU A 107 5.56 -11.37 -27.03
C GLU A 107 6.30 -12.57 -27.66
N GLY A 108 6.31 -13.72 -26.97
CA GLY A 108 6.86 -14.96 -27.53
C GLY A 108 6.02 -15.58 -28.65
N ASP A 109 4.72 -15.26 -28.74
CA ASP A 109 3.81 -15.80 -29.76
C ASP A 109 3.86 -14.97 -31.05
N ASP A 110 3.97 -13.65 -30.96
CA ASP A 110 4.03 -12.75 -32.12
C ASP A 110 5.35 -12.87 -32.92
N GLY A 111 6.46 -13.24 -32.27
CA GLY A 111 7.74 -13.48 -32.95
C GLY A 111 7.73 -14.67 -33.91
N SER A 112 6.79 -15.61 -33.76
CA SER A 112 6.65 -16.78 -34.63
C SER A 112 5.71 -16.57 -35.83
N ARG A 113 4.98 -15.43 -35.88
CA ARG A 113 4.07 -15.07 -36.97
C ARG A 113 4.71 -14.16 -38.04
N GLN A 114 6.00 -13.84 -37.96
CA GLN A 114 6.71 -13.25 -39.11
C GLN A 114 6.90 -14.33 -40.18
N VAL A 115 5.89 -14.48 -41.03
CA VAL A 115 5.90 -15.37 -42.19
C VAL A 115 6.92 -14.84 -43.22
N PRO A 116 7.99 -15.57 -43.56
CA PRO A 116 8.85 -15.23 -44.68
C PRO A 116 8.12 -15.59 -45.97
N GLY A 117 7.65 -14.61 -46.73
CA GLY A 117 7.07 -14.90 -48.04
C GLY A 117 6.16 -13.82 -48.60
N ALA A 118 6.76 -12.78 -49.17
CA ALA A 118 6.19 -12.08 -50.31
C ALA A 118 7.36 -11.67 -51.21
N GLY A 119 7.94 -12.67 -51.87
CA GLY A 119 8.80 -12.54 -53.03
C GLY A 119 8.02 -12.93 -54.28
#